data_AF-A0A6A2YSP5-F1
#
_entry.id   AF-A0A6A2YSP5-F1
#
_cell.length_a   1.000
_cell.length_b   1.000
_cell.length_c   1.000
_cell.angle_alpha   90.00
_cell.angle_beta   90.00
_cell.angle_gamma   90.00
#
_symmetry.space_group_name_H-M   'P 1'
#
loop_
_entity.id
_entity.type
_entity.pdbx_description
1 polymer ?
#
loop_
_entity_poly.entity_id
_entity_poly.type
_entity_poly.pdbx_seq_one_letter_code
_entity_poly.pdbx_strand_id
1 'polypeptide(L)'
;MDSFSTSSGFRFNPNSSTVDDADRDSEFSGILEIYVHHARNIHNICIYGNQDVYAKFSLTYNPDDTHSTRIINGGGKNPEFNENLMMKVTQIDAVLKCEI
;
A
#
# COMPACT_ATOMS: atom_id res chain seq x y z
N MET A 1 22.85 -6.15 22.15
CA MET A 1 21.60 -5.39 21.88
C MET A 1 21.93 -4.51 20.70
N ASP A 2 21.72 -5.03 19.50
CA ASP A 2 22.09 -4.35 18.26
C ASP A 2 20.88 -3.54 17.81
N SER A 3 21.01 -2.21 17.91
CA SER A 3 19.98 -1.27 17.48
C SER A 3 20.03 -1.14 15.96
N PHE A 4 19.00 -1.64 15.27
CA PHE A 4 18.78 -1.36 13.86
C PHE A 4 18.30 0.09 13.70
N SER A 5 19.19 0.98 13.23
CA SER A 5 18.80 2.30 12.77
C SER A 5 18.23 2.21 11.36
N THR A 6 16.94 1.92 11.23
CA THR A 6 16.23 2.14 9.96
C THR A 6 16.04 3.65 9.80
N SER A 7 16.87 4.28 8.97
CA SER A 7 16.64 5.67 8.56
C SER A 7 15.42 5.72 7.63
N SER A 8 14.21 5.73 8.19
CA SER A 8 12.95 5.94 7.43
C SER A 8 12.76 7.43 7.09
N GLY A 9 13.76 8.04 6.46
CA GLY A 9 13.65 9.38 5.92
C GLY A 9 12.99 9.36 4.56
N PHE A 10 11.67 9.14 4.47
CA PHE A 10 10.93 9.48 3.25
C PHE A 10 11.05 11.00 3.03
N ARG A 11 12.01 11.41 2.19
CA ARG A 11 12.21 12.81 1.80
C ARG A 11 11.53 13.08 0.47
N PHE A 12 10.21 13.20 0.49
CA PHE A 12 9.46 13.67 -0.66
C PHE A 12 9.37 15.20 -0.62
N ASN A 13 10.06 15.89 -1.54
CA ASN A 13 9.93 17.33 -1.73
C ASN A 13 9.16 17.60 -3.05
N PRO A 14 7.87 17.98 -2.99
CA PRO A 14 7.06 18.21 -4.19
C PRO A 14 7.55 19.38 -5.05
N ASN A 15 8.43 20.24 -4.51
CA ASN A 15 8.99 21.40 -5.20
C ASN A 15 10.40 21.14 -5.76
N SER A 16 10.93 19.92 -5.62
CA SER A 16 12.27 19.58 -6.13
C SER A 16 12.27 19.25 -7.64
N SER A 17 11.10 19.15 -8.25
CA SER A 17 10.90 18.87 -9.68
C SER A 17 10.92 20.16 -10.53
N THR A 18 11.87 21.05 -10.26
CA THR A 18 12.40 21.94 -11.30
C THR A 18 13.78 21.42 -11.69
N VAL A 19 13.81 20.17 -12.17
CA VAL A 19 14.93 19.66 -12.95
C VAL A 19 14.81 20.31 -14.32
N ASP A 20 15.89 20.97 -14.72
CA ASP A 20 16.03 21.69 -15.97
C ASP A 20 15.53 20.88 -17.17
N ASP A 21 14.96 21.60 -18.14
CA ASP A 21 14.20 21.15 -19.31
C ASP A 21 15.03 20.33 -20.35
N ALA A 22 16.03 19.57 -19.89
CA ALA A 22 17.00 18.85 -20.70
C ALA A 22 16.99 17.32 -20.54
N ASP A 23 16.17 16.75 -19.64
CA ASP A 23 16.14 15.29 -19.41
C ASP A 23 14.72 14.74 -19.22
N ARG A 24 13.81 15.11 -20.15
CA ARG A 24 12.38 14.68 -20.17
C ARG A 24 12.17 13.16 -20.29
N ASP A 25 13.24 12.37 -20.39
CA ASP A 25 13.20 10.93 -20.58
C ASP A 25 13.52 10.12 -19.30
N SER A 26 13.85 10.76 -18.18
CA SER A 26 13.88 10.06 -16.88
C SER A 26 12.45 9.97 -16.32
N GLU A 27 11.68 9.02 -16.84
CA GLU A 27 10.37 8.67 -16.30
C GLU A 27 10.49 8.35 -14.81
N PHE A 28 9.82 9.13 -13.95
CA PHE A 28 9.84 8.92 -12.50
C PHE A 28 9.53 7.47 -12.17
N SER A 29 10.34 6.83 -11.33
CA SER A 29 10.05 5.48 -10.84
C SER A 29 10.50 5.32 -9.40
N GLY A 30 9.60 4.77 -8.58
CA GLY A 30 9.85 4.44 -7.19
C GLY A 30 9.23 3.11 -6.79
N ILE A 31 9.64 2.62 -5.62
CA ILE A 31 9.05 1.44 -4.97
C ILE A 31 8.28 1.91 -3.74
N LEU A 32 7.01 1.51 -3.66
CA LEU A 32 6.16 1.68 -2.50
C LEU A 32 6.10 0.35 -1.75
N GLU A 33 6.64 0.33 -0.54
CA GLU A 33 6.51 -0.79 0.39
C GLU A 33 5.35 -0.50 1.36
N ILE A 34 4.44 -1.46 1.49
CA ILE A 34 3.21 -1.33 2.27
C ILE A 34 3.20 -2.44 3.32
N TYR A 35 3.21 -2.06 4.60
CA TYR A 35 2.99 -3.01 5.68
C TYR A 35 1.56 -2.93 6.20
N VAL A 36 0.79 -3.99 6.00
CA VAL A 36 -0.60 -4.10 6.42
C VAL A 36 -0.65 -4.73 7.80
N HIS A 37 -0.89 -3.92 8.83
CA HIS A 37 -0.94 -4.41 10.21
C HIS A 37 -2.23 -5.21 10.48
N HIS A 38 -3.36 -4.52 10.52
CA HIS A 38 -4.66 -5.06 10.90
C HIS A 38 -5.79 -4.11 10.46
N ALA A 39 -7.03 -4.60 10.43
CA ALA A 39 -8.22 -3.76 10.34
C ALA A 39 -9.03 -3.85 11.63
N ARG A 40 -9.86 -2.84 11.90
CA ARG A 40 -10.76 -2.80 13.07
C ARG A 40 -12.16 -2.37 12.67
N ASN A 41 -13.14 -2.88 13.38
CA ASN A 41 -14.56 -2.51 13.26
C ASN A 41 -15.11 -2.63 11.83
N ILE A 42 -14.60 -3.56 11.02
CA ILE A 42 -15.17 -3.81 9.70
C ILE A 42 -16.56 -4.42 9.87
N HIS A 43 -17.48 -4.03 8.99
CA HIS A 43 -18.85 -4.53 9.03
C HIS A 43 -18.85 -5.99 8.61
N ASN A 44 -19.26 -6.88 9.52
CA ASN A 44 -19.39 -8.31 9.21
C ASN A 44 -20.72 -8.53 8.50
N ILE A 45 -20.68 -8.81 7.20
CA ILE A 45 -21.89 -9.11 6.43
C ILE A 45 -22.35 -10.57 6.60
N CYS A 46 -21.50 -11.43 7.15
CA CYS A 46 -21.85 -12.83 7.41
C CYS A 46 -22.77 -12.94 8.64
N ILE A 47 -23.91 -13.61 8.48
CA ILE A 47 -24.89 -13.83 9.55
C ILE A 47 -24.65 -15.14 10.33
N TYR A 48 -23.82 -16.05 9.81
CA TYR A 48 -23.60 -17.39 10.37
C TYR A 48 -22.20 -17.59 10.98
N GLY A 49 -21.31 -16.61 10.83
CA GLY A 49 -19.94 -16.72 11.28
C GLY A 49 -19.14 -15.44 11.05
N ASN A 50 -17.83 -15.58 11.16
CA ASN A 50 -16.92 -14.50 10.80
C ASN A 50 -16.65 -14.53 9.29
N GLN A 51 -16.75 -13.37 8.63
CA GLN A 51 -16.33 -13.25 7.25
C GLN A 51 -14.82 -13.47 7.10
N ASP A 52 -14.43 -13.98 5.94
CA ASP A 52 -13.06 -14.00 5.47
C ASP A 52 -12.67 -12.60 4.98
N VAL A 53 -11.46 -12.15 5.30
CA VAL A 53 -11.05 -10.76 5.03
C VAL A 53 -9.69 -10.71 4.36
N TYR A 54 -9.52 -9.82 3.39
CA TYR A 54 -8.23 -9.48 2.80
C TYR A 54 -8.19 -7.98 2.50
N ALA A 55 -7.00 -7.39 2.44
CA ALA A 55 -6.83 -6.02 1.97
C ALA A 55 -6.35 -6.04 0.51
N LYS A 56 -6.92 -5.19 -0.33
CA LYS A 56 -6.54 -5.03 -1.75
C LYS A 56 -6.13 -3.59 -2.02
N PHE A 57 -5.02 -3.45 -2.73
CA PHE A 57 -4.38 -2.19 -3.07
C PHE A 57 -4.26 -2.06 -4.58
N SER A 58 -4.46 -0.84 -5.08
CA SER A 58 -4.17 -0.49 -6.47
C SER A 58 -3.82 0.99 -6.59
N LEU A 59 -3.14 1.37 -7.66
CA LEU A 59 -2.92 2.78 -7.98
C LEU A 59 -4.08 3.25 -8.85
N THR A 60 -4.62 4.44 -8.59
CA THR A 60 -5.83 4.93 -9.27
C THR A 60 -5.67 5.07 -10.79
N TYR A 61 -4.45 5.27 -11.28
CA TYR A 61 -4.15 5.35 -12.71
C TYR A 61 -4.03 3.97 -13.39
N ASN A 62 -3.90 2.89 -12.61
CA ASN A 62 -3.83 1.52 -13.09
C ASN A 62 -4.60 0.57 -12.15
N PRO A 63 -5.94 0.65 -12.16
CA PRO A 63 -6.78 -0.06 -11.20
C PRO A 63 -6.79 -1.60 -11.38
N ASP A 64 -6.37 -2.09 -12.55
CA ASP A 64 -6.31 -3.52 -12.86
C ASP A 64 -5.06 -4.19 -12.25
N ASP A 65 -4.01 -3.41 -12.00
CA ASP A 65 -2.81 -3.87 -11.29
C ASP A 65 -3.05 -3.81 -9.78
N THR A 66 -3.49 -4.95 -9.24
CA THR A 66 -3.89 -5.09 -7.86
C THR A 66 -2.93 -5.96 -7.07
N HIS A 67 -2.65 -5.53 -5.84
CA HIS A 67 -1.86 -6.29 -4.89
C HIS A 67 -2.71 -6.51 -3.64
N SER A 68 -2.75 -7.73 -3.12
CA SER A 68 -3.57 -8.05 -1.96
C SER A 68 -2.82 -8.83 -0.91
N THR A 69 -3.25 -8.70 0.34
CA THR A 69 -2.82 -9.61 1.39
C THR A 69 -3.38 -11.01 1.14
N ARG A 70 -2.88 -12.00 1.88
CA ARG A 70 -3.57 -13.28 2.04
C ARG A 70 -4.94 -13.06 2.69
N ILE A 71 -5.84 -14.01 2.43
CA ILE A 71 -7.15 -14.08 3.08
C ILE A 71 -6.97 -14.56 4.51
N ILE A 72 -7.49 -13.78 5.47
CA ILE A 72 -7.64 -14.17 6.86
C ILE A 72 -8.99 -14.86 7.02
N ASN A 73 -8.96 -16.20 7.03
CA ASN A 73 -10.16 -17.01 7.18
C ASN A 73 -10.81 -16.75 8.56
N GLY A 74 -12.10 -16.43 8.57
CA GLY A 74 -12.85 -16.11 9.79
C GLY A 74 -12.32 -14.88 10.54
N GLY A 75 -11.66 -13.93 9.84
CA GLY A 75 -11.09 -12.72 10.42
C GLY A 75 -12.12 -11.75 11.04
N GLY A 76 -13.39 -11.85 10.62
CA GLY A 76 -14.50 -11.19 11.29
C GLY A 76 -14.39 -9.68 11.25
N LYS A 77 -14.51 -9.00 12.40
CA LYS A 77 -14.48 -7.53 12.48
C LYS A 77 -13.09 -6.93 12.67
N ASN A 78 -12.11 -7.74 13.06
CA ASN A 78 -10.79 -7.26 13.51
C ASN A 78 -9.65 -8.16 13.02
N PRO A 79 -9.50 -8.41 11.71
CA PRO A 79 -8.44 -9.27 11.19
C PRO A 79 -7.04 -8.69 11.44
N GLU A 80 -6.07 -9.57 11.68
CA GLU A 80 -4.65 -9.24 11.71
C GLU A 80 -3.96 -9.82 10.48
N PHE A 81 -3.33 -8.97 9.67
CA PHE A 81 -2.68 -9.37 8.42
C PHE A 81 -1.19 -9.57 8.63
N ASN A 82 -0.52 -8.57 9.23
CA ASN A 82 0.93 -8.49 9.44
C ASN A 82 1.73 -8.91 8.19
N GLU A 83 1.38 -8.31 7.05
CA GLU A 83 1.88 -8.69 5.73
C GLU A 83 2.50 -7.49 5.00
N ASN A 84 3.64 -7.72 4.33
CA ASN A 84 4.30 -6.73 3.49
C ASN A 84 3.91 -6.94 2.02
N LEU A 85 3.57 -5.85 1.35
CA LEU A 85 3.33 -5.79 -0.09
C LEU A 85 4.29 -4.76 -0.71
N MET A 86 4.58 -4.92 -2.00
CA MET A 86 5.46 -4.02 -2.73
C MET A 86 4.86 -3.70 -4.08
N MET A 87 4.87 -2.41 -4.44
CA MET A 87 4.32 -1.90 -5.70
C MET A 87 5.31 -0.96 -6.39
N LYS A 88 5.41 -1.04 -7.72
CA LYS A 88 6.15 -0.06 -8.51
C LYS A 88 5.24 1.14 -8.78
N VAL A 89 5.74 2.34 -8.54
CA VAL A 89 5.04 3.60 -8.82
C VAL A 89 5.81 4.34 -9.91
N THR A 90 5.11 4.77 -10.95
CA THR A 90 5.71 5.50 -12.09
C THR A 90 5.19 6.92 -12.26
N GLN A 91 4.22 7.32 -11.43
CA GLN A 91 3.66 8.68 -11.42
C GLN A 91 3.83 9.30 -10.05
N ILE A 92 4.31 10.54 -10.01
CA ILE A 92 4.63 11.22 -8.75
C ILE A 92 3.38 11.62 -7.95
N ASP A 93 2.28 11.84 -8.66
CA ASP A 93 0.95 12.20 -8.15
C ASP A 93 0.01 10.98 -8.05
N ALA A 94 0.58 9.78 -8.09
CA ALA A 94 -0.18 8.53 -7.93
C ALA A 94 -0.95 8.49 -6.61
N VAL A 95 -2.22 8.05 -6.69
CA VAL A 95 -3.05 7.86 -5.51
C VAL A 95 -3.20 6.36 -5.24
N LEU A 96 -2.91 5.94 -4.02
CA LEU A 96 -3.13 4.57 -3.57
C LEU A 96 -4.59 4.38 -3.14
N LYS A 97 -5.28 3.43 -3.77
CA LYS A 97 -6.59 2.93 -3.34
C LYS A 97 -6.38 1.72 -2.44
N CYS A 98 -7.14 1.64 -1.34
CA CYS A 98 -7.20 0.50 -0.43
C CYS A 98 -8.66 0.08 -0.26
N GLU A 99 -8.94 -1.21 -0.41
CA GLU A 99 -10.24 -1.85 -0.20
C GLU A 99 -10.07 -3.01 0.80
N ILE A 100 -11.01 -3.16 1.73
CA ILE A 100 -11.05 -4.21 2.77
C ILE A 100 -12.39 -4.95 2.66
#